data_AF-A0A6B2V085-F1
#
_entry.id   AF-A0A6B2V085-F1
#
_cell.length_a   1.000
_cell.length_b   1.000
_cell.length_c   1.000
_cell.angle_alpha   90.00
_cell.angle_beta   90.00
_cell.angle_gamma   90.00
#
_symmetry.space_group_name_H-M   'P 1'
#
loop_
_entity.id
_entity.type
_entity.pdbx_description
1 polymer ?
#
loop_
_entity_poly.entity_id
_entity_poly.type
_entity_poly.pdbx_seq_one_letter_code
_entity_poly.pdbx_strand_id
1 'polypeptide(L)'
;TATQLGSATGAAGAPDSAGVVYGTFHVTNVSDGSCTVGGSGAVTALAKGTADATKIQVVQHTAGDPATGLPDPATETPGLVLAPGGAYEVKFAWVPSQTCPGGGSGGGTGSGGTETGAPSPDPSPTQGEGATDGTSTGPDSGAAPQLAAGNAGEDTGSVVVSHTPEGGSATAAATVPDACAGTVYRTGVLPAP
;
A
#
# COMPACT_ATOMS: atom_id res chain seq x y z
N THR A 1 -20.19 -15.39 -7.81
CA THR A 1 -19.64 -14.34 -6.92
C THR A 1 -18.30 -13.85 -7.40
N ALA A 2 -17.28 -14.71 -7.58
CA ALA A 2 -15.94 -14.25 -7.94
C ALA A 2 -15.87 -13.41 -9.24
N THR A 3 -16.59 -13.81 -10.29
CA THR A 3 -16.67 -13.08 -11.56
C THR A 3 -17.56 -11.82 -11.51
N GLN A 4 -18.29 -11.60 -10.42
CA GLN A 4 -19.20 -10.47 -10.24
C GLN A 4 -18.54 -9.32 -9.47
N LEU A 5 -17.47 -9.60 -8.72
CA LEU A 5 -16.70 -8.60 -8.02
C LEU A 5 -15.54 -8.13 -8.90
N GLY A 6 -15.47 -6.84 -9.14
CA GLY A 6 -14.49 -6.21 -10.00
C GLY A 6 -14.12 -4.82 -9.50
N SER A 7 -13.33 -4.10 -10.30
CA SER A 7 -12.88 -2.73 -9.98
C SER A 7 -12.20 -2.63 -8.61
N ALA A 8 -11.49 -3.69 -8.22
CA ALA A 8 -10.77 -3.73 -6.95
C ALA A 8 -9.65 -2.68 -6.98
N THR A 9 -9.72 -1.70 -6.08
CA THR A 9 -8.71 -0.64 -5.94
C THR A 9 -8.16 -0.66 -4.52
N GLY A 10 -6.89 -0.28 -4.38
CA GLY A 10 -6.20 -0.21 -3.10
C GLY A 10 -5.42 1.09 -3.00
N ALA A 11 -5.50 1.75 -1.85
CA ALA A 11 -4.76 2.96 -1.56
C ALA A 11 -4.20 2.93 -0.15
N ALA A 12 -3.00 3.47 0.03
CA ALA A 12 -2.38 3.76 1.31
C ALA A 12 -2.15 5.27 1.43
N GLY A 13 -2.40 5.81 2.61
CA GLY A 13 -2.14 7.21 2.94
C GLY A 13 -0.70 7.47 3.34
N ALA A 14 -0.42 8.70 3.78
CA ALA A 14 0.83 9.05 4.43
C ALA A 14 0.87 8.48 5.87
N PRO A 15 2.08 8.21 6.41
CA PRO A 15 2.22 7.82 7.81
C PRO A 15 1.76 8.94 8.75
N ASP A 16 1.13 8.57 9.87
CA ASP A 16 0.81 9.49 10.94
C ASP A 16 2.03 9.80 11.84
N SER A 17 1.82 10.55 12.93
CA SER A 17 2.88 10.90 13.89
C SER A 17 3.52 9.71 14.60
N ALA A 18 2.86 8.56 14.63
CA ALA A 18 3.39 7.31 15.16
C ALA A 18 4.00 6.40 14.06
N GLY A 19 4.01 6.86 12.80
CA GLY A 19 4.47 6.09 11.65
C GLY A 19 3.43 5.08 11.13
N VAL A 20 2.19 5.13 11.63
CA VAL A 20 1.14 4.21 11.20
C VAL A 20 0.61 4.66 9.84
N VAL A 21 0.54 3.73 8.89
CA VAL A 21 0.02 3.99 7.55
C VAL A 21 -1.33 3.31 7.39
N TYR A 22 -2.37 4.11 7.16
CA TYR A 22 -3.72 3.61 6.94
C TYR A 22 -4.00 3.45 5.45
N GLY A 23 -4.80 2.46 5.10
CA GLY A 23 -5.23 2.25 3.73
C GLY A 23 -6.60 1.61 3.63
N THR A 24 -7.15 1.66 2.43
CA THR A 24 -8.47 1.14 2.11
C THR A 24 -8.41 0.36 0.81
N PHE A 25 -9.03 -0.81 0.80
CA PHE A 25 -9.38 -1.57 -0.38
C PHE A 25 -10.86 -1.38 -0.66
N HIS A 26 -11.20 -1.07 -1.90
CA HIS A 26 -12.57 -0.88 -2.35
C HIS A 26 -12.87 -1.88 -3.47
N VAL A 27 -13.99 -2.61 -3.34
CA VAL A 27 -14.38 -3.64 -4.29
C VAL A 27 -15.86 -3.49 -4.64
N THR A 28 -16.17 -3.49 -5.93
CA THR A 28 -17.51 -3.21 -6.45
C THR A 28 -18.12 -4.45 -7.08
N ASN A 29 -19.42 -4.65 -6.92
CA ASN A 29 -20.20 -5.57 -7.73
C ASN A 29 -20.41 -4.97 -9.13
N VAL A 30 -19.66 -5.47 -10.11
CA VAL A 30 -19.71 -5.03 -11.51
C VAL A 30 -20.71 -5.82 -12.35
N SER A 31 -21.48 -6.73 -11.74
CA SER A 31 -22.50 -7.51 -12.43
C SER A 31 -23.88 -6.84 -12.40
N ASP A 32 -24.75 -7.25 -13.33
CA ASP A 32 -26.14 -6.78 -13.41
C ASP A 32 -27.08 -7.43 -12.36
N GLY A 33 -26.55 -8.30 -11.48
CA GLY A 33 -27.30 -8.99 -10.44
C GLY A 33 -26.73 -8.74 -9.04
N SER A 34 -27.50 -9.10 -8.00
CA SER A 34 -27.00 -9.04 -6.63
C SER A 34 -25.88 -10.06 -6.38
N CYS A 35 -24.83 -9.66 -5.68
CA CYS A 35 -23.70 -10.51 -5.28
C CYS A 35 -23.64 -10.60 -3.76
N THR A 36 -23.50 -11.81 -3.21
CA THR A 36 -23.26 -11.99 -1.77
C THR A 36 -21.77 -12.16 -1.51
N VAL A 37 -21.24 -11.36 -0.58
CA VAL A 37 -19.88 -11.44 -0.05
C VAL A 37 -19.97 -12.06 1.33
N GLY A 38 -19.42 -13.27 1.50
CA GLY A 38 -19.54 -14.06 2.73
C GLY A 38 -18.47 -13.78 3.79
N GLY A 39 -17.50 -12.91 3.47
CA GLY A 39 -16.41 -12.55 4.36
C GLY A 39 -15.40 -11.62 3.70
N SER A 40 -14.42 -11.16 4.48
CA SER A 40 -13.44 -10.16 4.07
C SER A 40 -12.41 -10.66 3.05
N GLY A 41 -12.48 -11.91 2.62
CA GLY A 41 -11.46 -12.53 1.77
C GLY A 41 -10.10 -12.65 2.49
N ALA A 42 -9.02 -12.64 1.71
CA ALA A 42 -7.66 -12.73 2.21
C ALA A 42 -6.95 -11.38 2.10
N VAL A 43 -6.27 -10.97 3.17
CA VAL A 43 -5.31 -9.85 3.16
C VAL A 43 -3.93 -10.44 3.39
N THR A 44 -2.98 -10.10 2.52
CA THR A 44 -1.59 -10.57 2.58
C THR A 44 -0.64 -9.40 2.54
N ALA A 45 0.53 -9.55 3.13
CA ALA A 45 1.60 -8.57 3.10
C ALA A 45 2.85 -9.18 2.46
N LEU A 46 3.43 -8.48 1.48
CA LEU A 46 4.65 -8.87 0.79
C LEU A 46 5.75 -7.85 1.09
N ALA A 47 6.83 -8.32 1.73
CA ALA A 47 8.03 -7.53 1.96
C ALA A 47 8.77 -7.26 0.64
N LYS A 48 9.29 -6.04 0.47
CA LYS A 48 10.11 -5.62 -0.66
C LYS A 48 11.35 -4.85 -0.18
N GLY A 49 12.40 -4.88 -1.00
CA GLY A 49 13.67 -4.22 -0.67
C GLY A 49 14.29 -4.80 0.60
N THR A 50 14.63 -3.93 1.55
CA THR A 50 15.25 -4.30 2.83
C THR A 50 14.24 -4.74 3.91
N ALA A 51 12.95 -4.87 3.58
CA ALA A 51 11.93 -5.32 4.52
C ALA A 51 12.07 -6.82 4.86
N ASP A 52 11.87 -7.16 6.13
CA ASP A 52 12.00 -8.53 6.63
C ASP A 52 10.63 -9.21 6.70
N ALA A 53 10.37 -10.11 5.75
CA ALA A 53 9.12 -10.87 5.69
C ALA A 53 8.83 -11.68 6.96
N THR A 54 9.85 -12.11 7.70
CA THR A 54 9.66 -12.91 8.93
C THR A 54 9.16 -12.07 10.10
N LYS A 55 9.29 -10.74 10.01
CA LYS A 55 8.85 -9.77 11.02
C LYS A 55 7.61 -8.99 10.59
N ILE A 56 6.96 -9.43 9.52
CA ILE A 56 5.71 -8.88 9.03
C ILE A 56 4.58 -9.85 9.38
N GLN A 57 3.57 -9.34 10.07
CA GLN A 57 2.39 -10.11 10.44
C GLN A 57 1.14 -9.44 9.88
N VAL A 58 0.12 -10.23 9.58
CA VAL A 58 -1.21 -9.73 9.23
C VAL A 58 -2.20 -10.30 10.24
N VAL A 59 -2.94 -9.42 10.91
CA VAL A 59 -3.89 -9.79 11.97
C VAL A 59 -5.21 -9.06 11.79
N GLN A 60 -6.30 -9.66 12.30
CA GLN A 60 -7.59 -8.99 12.37
C GLN A 60 -7.53 -7.85 13.39
N HIS A 61 -8.12 -6.71 13.06
CA HIS A 61 -8.32 -5.58 13.95
C HIS A 61 -9.26 -5.95 15.11
N THR A 62 -8.92 -5.53 16.32
CA THR A 62 -9.70 -5.72 17.54
C THR A 62 -9.72 -4.44 18.37
N ALA A 63 -10.78 -4.25 19.15
CA ALA A 63 -10.89 -3.09 20.02
C ALA A 63 -9.71 -3.04 21.01
N GLY A 64 -8.99 -1.91 21.02
CA GLY A 64 -7.84 -1.67 21.89
C GLY A 64 -6.48 -2.01 21.28
N ASP A 65 -6.42 -2.45 20.02
CA ASP A 65 -5.15 -2.59 19.33
C ASP A 65 -4.54 -1.23 18.91
N PRO A 66 -3.27 -1.21 18.47
CA PRO A 66 -2.59 0.04 18.11
C PRO A 66 -3.14 0.76 16.88
N ALA A 67 -4.01 0.12 16.08
CA ALA A 67 -4.58 0.69 14.86
C ALA A 67 -5.83 1.54 15.17
N THR A 68 -5.68 2.54 16.02
CA THR A 68 -6.80 3.33 16.57
C THR A 68 -7.57 4.15 15.54
N GLY A 69 -7.03 4.33 14.32
CA GLY A 69 -7.71 4.99 13.21
C GLY A 69 -8.64 4.08 12.41
N LEU A 70 -8.66 2.78 12.67
CA LEU A 70 -9.61 1.87 12.02
C LEU A 70 -11.01 1.96 12.67
N PRO A 71 -12.09 1.74 11.89
CA PRO A 71 -13.44 1.66 12.43
C PRO A 71 -13.57 0.55 13.49
N ASP A 72 -14.48 0.75 14.44
CA ASP A 72 -14.79 -0.24 15.48
C ASP A 72 -15.12 -1.60 14.84
N PRO A 73 -14.47 -2.72 15.25
CA PRO A 73 -14.76 -4.05 14.74
C PRO A 73 -16.25 -4.44 14.82
N ALA A 74 -17.02 -3.87 15.74
CA ALA A 74 -18.46 -4.08 15.84
C ALA A 74 -19.26 -3.54 14.63
N THR A 75 -18.65 -2.69 13.80
CA THR A 75 -19.24 -2.20 12.53
C THR A 75 -19.04 -3.16 11.37
N GLU A 76 -18.17 -4.16 11.53
CA GLU A 76 -17.91 -5.18 10.52
C GLU A 76 -19.14 -6.07 10.35
N THR A 77 -19.50 -6.36 9.10
CA THR A 77 -20.61 -7.26 8.80
C THR A 77 -20.05 -8.64 8.41
N PRO A 78 -20.57 -9.75 8.98
CA PRO A 78 -20.09 -11.09 8.63
C PRO A 78 -20.34 -11.46 7.16
N GLY A 79 -21.25 -10.76 6.48
CA GLY A 79 -21.44 -10.86 5.04
C GLY A 79 -22.37 -9.77 4.52
N LEU A 80 -22.20 -9.38 3.26
CA LEU A 80 -22.93 -8.27 2.63
C LEU A 80 -23.56 -8.72 1.32
N VAL A 81 -24.80 -8.30 1.07
CA VAL A 81 -25.44 -8.44 -0.24
C VAL A 81 -25.30 -7.12 -0.98
N LEU A 82 -24.52 -7.14 -2.06
CA LEU A 82 -24.28 -6.00 -2.92
C LEU A 82 -25.27 -6.01 -4.07
N ALA A 83 -26.04 -4.93 -4.23
CA ALA A 83 -26.77 -4.68 -5.47
C ALA A 83 -25.80 -4.46 -6.65
N PRO A 84 -26.26 -4.47 -7.91
CA PRO A 84 -25.47 -4.00 -9.05
C PRO A 84 -24.88 -2.61 -8.77
N GLY A 85 -23.57 -2.44 -8.92
CA GLY A 85 -22.85 -1.20 -8.59
C GLY A 85 -22.60 -0.95 -7.10
N GLY A 86 -23.16 -1.77 -6.20
CA GLY A 86 -22.87 -1.71 -4.77
C GLY A 86 -21.44 -2.15 -4.47
N ALA A 87 -20.85 -1.59 -3.42
CA ALA A 87 -19.46 -1.87 -3.05
C ALA A 87 -19.27 -2.13 -1.56
N TYR A 88 -18.12 -2.68 -1.24
CA TYR A 88 -17.64 -2.82 0.13
C TYR A 88 -16.20 -2.39 0.24
N GLU A 89 -15.79 -2.12 1.47
CA GLU A 89 -14.43 -1.75 1.81
C GLU A 89 -13.83 -2.73 2.81
N VAL A 90 -12.52 -2.90 2.71
CA VAL A 90 -11.67 -3.51 3.74
C VAL A 90 -10.58 -2.50 4.05
N LYS A 91 -10.49 -2.07 5.29
CA LYS A 91 -9.50 -1.09 5.74
C LYS A 91 -8.34 -1.80 6.41
N PHE A 92 -7.16 -1.23 6.32
CA PHE A 92 -5.98 -1.73 7.00
C PHE A 92 -5.14 -0.61 7.59
N ALA A 93 -4.33 -0.96 8.59
CA ALA A 93 -3.33 -0.10 9.19
C ALA A 93 -2.02 -0.87 9.33
N TRP A 94 -0.95 -0.33 8.77
CA TRP A 94 0.41 -0.79 9.03
C TRP A 94 0.94 -0.10 10.27
N VAL A 95 1.25 -0.87 11.31
CA VAL A 95 1.89 -0.39 12.54
C VAL A 95 3.35 -0.86 12.55
N PRO A 96 4.32 0.05 12.44
CA PRO A 96 5.73 -0.32 12.47
C PRO A 96 6.13 -0.80 13.87
N SER A 97 6.94 -1.85 13.93
CA SER A 97 7.56 -2.34 15.18
C SER A 97 9.04 -1.96 15.30
N GLN A 98 9.67 -1.66 14.17
CA GLN A 98 11.04 -1.18 14.08
C GLN A 98 11.14 -0.19 12.91
N THR A 99 12.07 0.75 13.01
CA THR A 99 12.42 1.65 11.90
C THR A 99 13.32 0.94 10.90
N CYS A 100 13.26 1.36 9.64
CA CYS A 100 14.15 0.85 8.60
C CYS A 100 15.60 1.31 8.84
N PRO A 101 16.60 0.42 8.71
CA PRO A 101 18.01 0.82 8.73
C PRO A 101 18.27 1.88 7.65
N GLY A 102 18.82 3.03 8.04
CA GLY A 102 19.13 4.14 7.11
C GLY A 102 17.95 5.04 6.71
N GLY A 103 16.72 4.69 7.07
CA GLY A 103 15.49 5.45 6.77
C GLY A 103 15.01 6.25 7.98
N GLY A 104 15.73 7.31 8.35
CA GLY A 104 15.29 8.25 9.37
C GLY A 104 14.39 9.33 8.76
N SER A 105 13.07 9.17 8.82
CA SER A 105 12.14 10.30 8.77
C SER A 105 11.90 10.79 10.19
N GLY A 106 12.74 11.71 10.65
CA GLY A 106 12.63 12.34 11.96
C GLY A 106 13.46 13.61 12.03
N GLY A 107 12.85 14.75 11.66
CA GLY A 107 13.42 16.06 11.96
C GLY A 107 13.49 16.27 13.47
N GLY A 108 14.72 16.30 13.99
CA GLY A 108 15.04 16.65 15.38
C GLY A 108 16.42 17.28 15.44
N THR A 109 16.45 18.61 15.55
CA THR A 109 17.65 19.40 15.81
C THR A 109 18.20 19.09 17.21
N GLY A 110 19.48 18.71 17.36
CA GLY A 110 20.15 18.75 18.67
C GLY A 110 21.33 17.79 18.92
N SER A 111 22.52 18.22 18.50
CA SER A 111 23.85 18.06 19.17
C SER A 111 24.42 16.70 19.59
N GLY A 112 25.57 16.34 18.99
CA GLY A 112 26.79 16.01 19.76
C GLY A 112 27.57 14.75 19.38
N GLY A 113 28.75 14.90 18.75
CA GLY A 113 29.84 13.90 18.70
C GLY A 113 30.36 13.56 17.28
N THR A 114 31.09 14.45 16.59
CA THR A 114 32.58 14.59 16.55
C THR A 114 33.31 13.55 15.67
N GLU A 115 33.70 14.01 14.47
CA GLU A 115 34.91 13.73 13.64
C GLU A 115 35.28 12.26 13.31
N THR A 116 35.63 11.85 12.08
CA THR A 116 36.69 12.41 11.21
C THR A 116 36.65 11.69 9.84
N GLY A 117 36.77 12.39 8.71
CA GLY A 117 37.03 11.71 7.42
C GLY A 117 36.90 12.51 6.11
N ALA A 118 37.68 13.59 5.97
CA ALA A 118 38.32 14.16 4.75
C ALA A 118 37.55 14.34 3.39
N PRO A 119 37.94 15.32 2.53
CA PRO A 119 37.06 15.95 1.55
C PRO A 119 37.08 15.38 0.11
N SER A 120 35.98 15.67 -0.61
CA SER A 120 35.68 15.80 -2.07
C SER A 120 36.77 15.51 -3.12
N PRO A 121 36.36 15.05 -4.32
CA PRO A 121 36.37 16.05 -5.41
C PRO A 121 35.09 16.16 -6.26
N ASP A 122 34.86 17.41 -6.64
CA ASP A 122 33.91 18.03 -7.57
C ASP A 122 33.80 17.33 -8.94
N PRO A 123 32.61 17.22 -9.56
CA PRO A 123 32.47 17.11 -11.01
C PRO A 123 32.22 18.50 -11.66
N SER A 124 33.21 18.96 -12.40
CA SER A 124 33.16 20.14 -13.30
C SER A 124 32.00 20.06 -14.32
N PRO A 125 31.35 21.18 -14.70
CA PRO A 125 30.36 21.20 -15.77
C PRO A 125 31.05 21.40 -17.13
N THR A 126 30.60 20.68 -18.15
CA THR A 126 30.92 20.99 -19.56
C THR A 126 29.62 21.08 -20.35
N GLN A 127 29.38 22.24 -20.95
CA GLN A 127 28.31 22.49 -21.93
C GLN A 127 28.70 21.99 -23.32
N GLY A 128 27.70 21.69 -24.16
CA GLY A 128 27.86 21.60 -25.61
C GLY A 128 26.62 21.06 -26.34
N GLU A 129 25.88 21.95 -26.98
CA GLU A 129 24.71 21.73 -27.85
C GLU A 129 24.88 20.74 -29.03
N GLY A 130 23.74 20.18 -29.46
CA GLY A 130 23.53 19.60 -30.79
C GLY A 130 22.06 19.26 -31.06
N ALA A 131 21.39 20.03 -31.92
CA ALA A 131 19.98 19.90 -32.31
C ALA A 131 19.79 18.95 -33.53
N THR A 132 18.59 18.35 -33.68
CA THR A 132 17.69 18.42 -34.87
C THR A 132 16.66 17.26 -34.94
N ASP A 133 15.39 17.66 -35.09
CA ASP A 133 14.16 17.06 -35.66
C ASP A 133 14.02 15.58 -36.10
N GLY A 134 12.80 15.04 -35.91
CA GLY A 134 12.28 13.89 -36.65
C GLY A 134 10.94 13.31 -36.14
N THR A 135 9.84 13.72 -36.78
CA THR A 135 8.41 13.42 -36.49
C THR A 135 7.93 11.99 -36.81
N SER A 136 7.01 11.45 -35.97
CA SER A 136 5.90 10.44 -36.14
C SER A 136 6.06 9.24 -37.11
N THR A 137 5.66 8.00 -36.79
CA THR A 137 4.26 7.51 -36.59
C THR A 137 4.25 6.03 -36.13
N GLY A 138 3.21 5.61 -35.39
CA GLY A 138 2.72 4.21 -35.40
C GLY A 138 2.30 3.63 -34.04
N PRO A 139 1.05 3.15 -33.86
CA PRO A 139 0.45 2.83 -32.57
C PRO A 139 0.69 1.37 -32.17
N ASP A 140 0.56 1.02 -30.89
CA ASP A 140 -0.15 -0.21 -30.50
C ASP A 140 -0.45 -0.28 -29.00
N SER A 141 -1.67 -0.70 -28.74
CA SER A 141 -2.35 -0.92 -27.49
C SER A 141 -1.65 -1.95 -26.60
N GLY A 142 -1.49 -1.60 -25.32
CA GLY A 142 -1.10 -2.53 -24.27
C GLY A 142 -1.18 -1.84 -22.91
N ALA A 143 -2.39 -1.50 -22.46
CA ALA A 143 -2.62 -1.09 -21.09
C ALA A 143 -2.42 -2.30 -20.16
N ALA A 144 -1.17 -2.68 -19.93
CA ALA A 144 -0.80 -3.39 -18.71
C ALA A 144 -1.06 -2.43 -17.54
N PRO A 145 -1.55 -2.90 -16.37
CA PRO A 145 -1.55 -2.06 -15.19
C PRO A 145 -0.09 -1.71 -14.90
N GLN A 146 0.30 -0.48 -15.22
CA GLN A 146 1.61 0.02 -14.84
C GLN A 146 1.61 0.01 -13.33
N LEU A 147 2.35 -0.92 -12.72
CA LEU A 147 2.84 -0.73 -11.37
C LEU A 147 3.40 0.69 -11.38
N ALA A 148 2.74 1.60 -10.67
CA ALA A 148 3.33 2.87 -10.33
C ALA A 148 4.57 2.51 -9.51
N ALA A 149 5.70 2.41 -10.21
CA ALA A 149 7.02 2.51 -9.64
C ALA A 149 7.17 3.97 -9.19
N GLY A 150 6.41 4.33 -8.16
CA GLY A 150 6.82 5.43 -7.31
C GLY A 150 8.15 5.01 -6.74
N ASN A 151 9.17 5.85 -6.94
CA ASN A 151 10.56 5.68 -6.57
C ASN A 151 10.76 5.40 -5.06
N ALA A 152 10.30 4.26 -4.55
CA ALA A 152 10.94 3.62 -3.41
C ALA A 152 12.24 3.07 -3.99
N GLY A 153 13.36 3.76 -3.74
CA GLY A 153 14.67 3.23 -4.10
C GLY A 153 14.75 1.80 -3.59
N GLU A 154 15.29 0.89 -4.40
CA GLU A 154 15.40 -0.54 -4.07
C GLU A 154 16.20 -0.76 -2.75
N ASP A 155 16.88 0.28 -2.27
CA ASP A 155 17.60 0.38 -1.01
C ASP A 155 16.70 0.64 0.23
N THR A 156 15.45 1.08 0.05
CA THR A 156 14.48 1.36 1.12
C THR A 156 13.41 0.27 1.22
N GLY A 157 13.19 -0.25 2.43
CA GLY A 157 12.20 -1.32 2.68
C GLY A 157 10.77 -0.83 2.48
N SER A 158 9.94 -1.67 1.86
CA SER A 158 8.50 -1.39 1.69
C SER A 158 7.68 -2.66 1.84
N VAL A 159 6.39 -2.49 2.13
CA VAL A 159 5.43 -3.59 2.24
C VAL A 159 4.29 -3.37 1.27
N VAL A 160 4.04 -4.33 0.39
CA VAL A 160 2.83 -4.34 -0.44
C VAL A 160 1.75 -5.13 0.27
N VAL A 161 0.67 -4.46 0.64
CA VAL A 161 -0.53 -5.08 1.21
C VAL A 161 -1.47 -5.37 0.05
N SER A 162 -1.96 -6.60 -0.04
CA SER A 162 -2.89 -7.04 -1.08
C SER A 162 -4.15 -7.60 -0.47
N HIS A 163 -5.28 -7.33 -1.13
CA HIS A 163 -6.59 -7.86 -0.77
C HIS A 163 -7.16 -8.64 -1.94
N THR A 164 -7.52 -9.90 -1.68
CA THR A 164 -8.22 -10.76 -2.62
C THR A 164 -9.61 -11.07 -2.04
N PRO A 165 -10.68 -10.67 -2.73
CA PRO A 165 -12.04 -11.00 -2.33
C PRO A 165 -12.26 -12.51 -2.19
N GLU A 166 -13.20 -12.89 -1.33
CA GLU A 166 -13.63 -14.28 -1.21
C GLU A 166 -14.10 -14.83 -2.57
N GLY A 167 -13.62 -16.02 -2.93
CA GLY A 167 -13.84 -16.63 -4.24
C GLY A 167 -12.76 -16.30 -5.29
N GLY A 168 -11.78 -15.46 -4.97
CA GLY A 168 -10.58 -15.27 -5.81
C GLY A 168 -10.76 -14.30 -6.99
N SER A 169 -11.56 -13.25 -6.80
CA SER A 169 -11.74 -12.16 -7.78
C SER A 169 -10.48 -11.31 -7.99
N ALA A 170 -10.61 -10.22 -8.75
CA ALA A 170 -9.58 -9.20 -8.91
C ALA A 170 -8.97 -8.79 -7.56
N THR A 171 -7.64 -8.86 -7.48
CA THR A 171 -6.87 -8.52 -6.29
C THR A 171 -6.47 -7.05 -6.35
N ALA A 172 -6.73 -6.30 -5.28
CA ALA A 172 -6.24 -4.95 -5.09
C ALA A 172 -4.92 -4.96 -4.31
N ALA A 173 -4.07 -3.97 -4.55
CA ALA A 173 -2.81 -3.81 -3.82
C ALA A 173 -2.57 -2.34 -3.44
N ALA A 174 -1.93 -2.14 -2.30
CA ALA A 174 -1.50 -0.84 -1.79
C ALA A 174 -0.05 -0.98 -1.28
N THR A 175 0.81 0.00 -1.60
CA THR A 175 2.20 0.01 -1.16
C THR A 175 2.37 0.90 0.05
N VAL A 176 2.97 0.37 1.11
CA VAL A 176 3.40 1.10 2.30
C VAL A 176 4.91 1.34 2.18
N PRO A 177 5.35 2.61 1.97
CA PRO A 177 6.77 2.94 1.92
C PRO A 177 7.38 2.89 3.32
N ASP A 178 8.72 2.85 3.39
CA ASP A 178 9.51 2.92 4.64
C ASP A 178 9.08 1.91 5.72
N ALA A 179 8.71 0.71 5.27
CA ALA A 179 8.16 -0.35 6.10
C ALA A 179 9.09 -1.57 6.12
N CYS A 180 9.75 -1.83 7.27
CA CYS A 180 10.73 -2.92 7.39
C CYS A 180 10.31 -4.06 8.31
N ALA A 181 9.59 -3.77 9.41
CA ALA A 181 9.06 -4.75 10.34
C ALA A 181 7.83 -4.17 11.05
N GLY A 182 6.80 -4.97 11.30
CA GLY A 182 5.54 -4.45 11.79
C GLY A 182 4.35 -5.39 11.57
N THR A 183 3.18 -4.88 11.88
CA THR A 183 1.92 -5.63 11.79
C THR A 183 0.91 -4.87 10.96
N VAL A 184 0.29 -5.55 10.00
CA VAL A 184 -0.89 -5.09 9.29
C VAL A 184 -2.11 -5.51 10.11
N TYR A 185 -2.82 -4.55 10.69
CA TYR A 185 -4.14 -4.74 11.25
C TYR A 185 -5.15 -4.50 10.15
N ARG A 186 -6.13 -5.37 9.98
CA ARG A 186 -7.15 -5.23 8.93
C ARG A 186 -8.55 -5.44 9.48
N THR A 187 -9.51 -4.76 8.89
CA THR A 187 -10.93 -4.95 9.22
C THR A 187 -11.51 -6.16 8.50
N GLY A 188 -12.72 -6.51 8.89
CA GLY A 188 -13.66 -7.30 8.12
C GLY A 188 -14.28 -6.50 6.97
N VAL A 189 -15.43 -6.96 6.47
CA VAL A 189 -16.19 -6.28 5.42
C VAL A 189 -16.94 -5.10 6.01
N LEU A 190 -16.74 -3.93 5.42
CA LEU A 190 -17.46 -2.71 5.73
C LEU A 190 -18.33 -2.33 4.51
N PRO A 191 -19.60 -1.95 4.70
CA PRO A 191 -20.38 -1.36 3.61
C PRO A 191 -19.69 -0.09 3.09
N ALA A 192 -19.54 0.02 1.77
CA ALA A 192 -19.08 1.27 1.18
C ALA A 192 -20.25 2.29 1.16
N PRO A 193 -19.97 3.59 1.40
CA PRO A 193 -20.97 4.64 1.33
C PRO A 193 -21.49 4.91 -0.08
#